data_AF-A0AAV3NQH1-F1
#
_entry.id   AF-A0AAV3NQH1-F1
#
_cell.length_a   1.000
_cell.length_b   1.000
_cell.length_c   1.000
_cell.angle_alpha   90.00
_cell.angle_beta   90.00
_cell.angle_gamma   90.00
#
_symmetry.space_group_name_H-M   'P 1'
#
loop_
_entity.id
_entity.type
_entity.pdbx_description
1 polymer ?
#
loop_
_entity_poly.entity_id
_entity_poly.type
_entity_poly.pdbx_seq_one_letter_code
_entity_poly.pdbx_strand_id
1 'polypeptide(L)'
;MEGRDTPDMMEAEPSTAPPPPTQNDAVKHLLATSRQLIDQGQPSQALQAVVMAMRARGGEEAVYHLLVRARDLYRNKIQTSAAADELSSLFAECAIAEAMPLNSQPSDQITDQQSVEFDPHGTSILAETGREQVVLDAFSDGSSFVCLKCGGLVSNQRKEEHTAFWCGKI
;
A
#
# COMPACT_ATOMS: atom_id res chain seq x y z
N MET A 1 -62.80 -78.08 -16.84
CA MET A 1 -62.72 -76.92 -17.75
C MET A 1 -63.57 -75.85 -17.10
N GLU A 2 -63.08 -74.71 -16.62
CA GLU A 2 -61.87 -73.88 -16.81
C GLU A 2 -61.53 -73.31 -15.41
N GLY A 3 -60.28 -73.10 -14.97
CA GLY A 3 -59.16 -72.49 -15.67
C GLY A 3 -59.20 -70.96 -15.48
N ARG A 4 -58.84 -70.43 -14.30
CA ARG A 4 -58.54 -69.00 -14.13
C ARG A 4 -57.51 -68.78 -13.02
N ASP A 5 -56.27 -68.68 -13.47
CA ASP A 5 -55.11 -68.14 -12.77
C ASP A 5 -55.40 -66.74 -12.22
N THR A 6 -55.19 -66.55 -10.91
CA THR A 6 -55.06 -65.22 -10.31
C THR A 6 -53.57 -64.87 -10.24
N PRO A 7 -53.13 -63.79 -10.88
CA PRO A 7 -51.74 -63.38 -10.88
C PRO A 7 -51.32 -62.78 -9.53
N ASP A 8 -50.13 -63.19 -9.08
CA ASP A 8 -49.29 -62.54 -8.07
C ASP A 8 -49.35 -61.02 -8.17
N MET A 9 -49.76 -60.36 -7.08
CA MET A 9 -49.61 -58.91 -6.93
C MET A 9 -48.27 -58.64 -6.25
N MET A 10 -47.25 -58.37 -7.08
CA MET A 10 -45.97 -57.82 -6.62
C MET A 10 -46.13 -56.38 -6.11
N GLU A 11 -45.26 -56.08 -5.16
CA GLU A 11 -45.09 -54.89 -4.34
C GLU A 11 -45.23 -53.54 -5.07
N ALA A 12 -45.72 -52.55 -4.34
CA ALA A 12 -45.41 -51.15 -4.58
C ALA A 12 -44.85 -50.56 -3.29
N GLU A 13 -43.52 -50.56 -3.15
CA GLU A 13 -42.82 -49.70 -2.19
C GLU A 13 -43.24 -48.24 -2.45
N PRO A 14 -43.60 -47.47 -1.41
CA PRO A 14 -43.83 -46.03 -1.57
C PRO A 14 -42.50 -45.36 -1.87
N SER A 15 -42.28 -45.05 -3.16
CA SER A 15 -41.20 -44.21 -3.64
C SER A 15 -41.26 -42.85 -2.93
N THR A 16 -40.47 -42.71 -1.87
CA THR A 16 -40.34 -41.46 -1.10
C THR A 16 -39.61 -40.46 -1.97
N ALA A 17 -40.36 -39.56 -2.61
CA ALA A 17 -39.78 -38.38 -3.25
C ALA A 17 -39.06 -37.52 -2.20
N PRO A 18 -37.86 -36.97 -2.50
CA PRO A 18 -37.17 -36.09 -1.57
C PRO A 18 -38.04 -34.84 -1.25
N PRO A 19 -38.05 -34.36 0.00
CA PRO A 19 -38.83 -33.19 0.38
C PRO A 19 -38.38 -31.95 -0.42
N PRO A 20 -39.30 -31.03 -0.75
CA PRO A 20 -38.95 -29.81 -1.48
C PRO A 20 -37.91 -29.02 -0.69
N PRO A 21 -36.89 -28.42 -1.36
CA PRO A 21 -35.87 -27.65 -0.69
C PRO A 21 -36.52 -26.51 0.09
N THR A 22 -36.17 -26.40 1.37
CA THR A 22 -36.73 -25.33 2.20
C THR A 22 -36.18 -23.99 1.72
N GLN A 23 -36.97 -22.93 1.85
CA GLN A 23 -36.56 -21.55 1.52
C GLN A 23 -35.20 -21.18 2.15
N ASN A 24 -34.91 -21.71 3.34
CA ASN A 24 -33.64 -21.53 4.03
C ASN A 24 -32.46 -22.20 3.30
N ASP A 25 -32.65 -23.35 2.68
CA ASP A 25 -31.59 -24.07 1.97
C ASP A 25 -31.24 -23.36 0.65
N ALA A 26 -32.24 -22.81 -0.04
CA ALA A 26 -32.02 -21.95 -1.21
C ALA A 26 -31.23 -20.67 -0.84
N VAL A 27 -31.55 -20.04 0.29
CA VAL A 27 -30.81 -18.86 0.80
C VAL A 27 -29.36 -19.23 1.15
N LYS A 28 -29.13 -20.35 1.84
CA LYS A 28 -27.78 -20.84 2.16
C LYS A 28 -26.96 -21.10 0.90
N HIS A 29 -27.58 -21.74 -0.11
CA HIS A 29 -26.92 -22.01 -1.39
C HIS A 29 -26.52 -20.70 -2.08
N LEU A 30 -27.44 -19.73 -2.20
CA LEU A 30 -27.14 -18.42 -2.80
C LEU A 30 -26.02 -17.68 -2.07
N LEU A 31 -25.97 -17.75 -0.73
CA LEU A 31 -24.88 -17.16 0.04
C LEU A 31 -23.55 -17.90 -0.18
N ALA A 32 -23.56 -19.23 -0.28
CA ALA A 32 -22.36 -20.00 -0.62
C ALA A 32 -21.84 -19.64 -2.02
N THR A 33 -22.73 -19.57 -3.01
CA THR A 33 -22.39 -19.13 -4.38
C THR A 33 -21.83 -17.70 -4.38
N SER A 34 -22.41 -16.79 -3.60
CA SER A 34 -21.93 -15.40 -3.53
C SER A 34 -20.48 -15.31 -3.04
N ARG A 35 -20.08 -16.14 -2.07
CA ARG A 35 -18.70 -16.20 -1.58
C ARG A 35 -17.74 -16.70 -2.67
N GLN A 36 -18.13 -17.79 -3.34
CA GLN A 36 -17.36 -18.35 -4.45
C GLN A 36 -17.17 -17.32 -5.59
N LEU A 37 -18.19 -16.51 -5.89
CA LEU A 37 -18.12 -15.45 -6.89
C LEU A 37 -17.19 -14.31 -6.47
N ILE A 38 -17.09 -13.99 -5.17
CA ILE A 38 -16.10 -13.04 -4.65
C ILE A 38 -14.69 -13.58 -4.86
N ASP A 39 -14.46 -14.85 -4.53
CA ASP A 39 -13.16 -15.51 -4.71
C ASP A 39 -12.75 -15.57 -6.20
N GLN A 40 -13.72 -15.63 -7.11
CA GLN A 40 -13.52 -15.58 -8.56
C GLN A 40 -13.38 -14.15 -9.13
N GLY A 41 -13.40 -13.11 -8.28
CA GLY A 41 -13.29 -11.72 -8.72
C GLY A 41 -14.53 -11.19 -9.45
N GLN A 42 -15.71 -11.79 -9.23
CA GLN A 42 -16.99 -11.38 -9.81
C GLN A 42 -17.92 -10.75 -8.75
N PRO A 43 -17.59 -9.56 -8.21
CA PRO A 43 -18.33 -8.95 -7.11
C PRO A 43 -19.76 -8.56 -7.49
N SER A 44 -20.01 -8.17 -8.74
CA SER A 44 -21.36 -7.79 -9.20
C SER A 44 -22.33 -8.98 -9.19
N GLN A 45 -21.88 -10.15 -9.62
CA GLN A 45 -22.69 -11.38 -9.59
C GLN A 45 -22.88 -11.87 -8.16
N ALA A 46 -21.83 -11.78 -7.32
CA ALA A 46 -21.93 -12.09 -5.90
C ALA A 46 -23.00 -11.22 -5.20
N LEU A 47 -23.01 -9.92 -5.49
CA LEU A 47 -24.02 -9.00 -4.95
C LEU A 47 -25.43 -9.39 -5.42
N GLN A 48 -25.60 -9.74 -6.69
CA GLN A 48 -26.89 -10.20 -7.20
C GLN A 48 -27.39 -11.45 -6.46
N ALA A 49 -26.51 -12.42 -6.20
CA ALA A 49 -26.85 -13.61 -5.42
C ALA A 49 -27.26 -13.27 -3.97
N VAL A 50 -26.58 -12.33 -3.32
CA VAL A 50 -26.95 -11.84 -1.98
C VAL A 50 -28.31 -11.14 -2.00
N VAL A 51 -28.57 -10.29 -2.98
CA VAL A 51 -29.86 -9.60 -3.13
C VAL A 51 -30.99 -10.61 -3.36
N MET A 52 -30.78 -11.61 -4.21
CA MET A 52 -31.75 -12.69 -4.42
C MET A 52 -32.02 -13.48 -3.13
N ALA A 53 -30.97 -13.78 -2.35
CA ALA A 53 -31.10 -14.48 -1.07
C ALA A 53 -31.91 -13.65 -0.05
N MET A 54 -31.64 -12.36 0.03
CA MET A 54 -32.34 -11.46 0.94
C MET A 54 -33.80 -11.25 0.54
N ARG A 55 -34.06 -11.09 -0.76
CA ARG A 55 -35.41 -10.99 -1.32
C ARG A 55 -36.20 -12.27 -1.05
N ALA A 56 -35.58 -13.44 -1.23
CA ALA A 56 -36.21 -14.71 -0.92
C ALA A 56 -36.55 -14.86 0.57
N ARG A 57 -35.78 -14.27 1.48
CA ARG A 57 -36.00 -14.35 2.93
C ARG A 57 -37.03 -13.34 3.47
N GLY A 58 -37.05 -12.12 2.95
CA GLY A 58 -37.81 -11.02 3.55
C GLY A 58 -38.32 -9.96 2.56
N GLY A 59 -38.36 -10.28 1.27
CA GLY A 59 -38.84 -9.39 0.23
C GLY A 59 -37.92 -8.20 -0.04
N GLU A 60 -38.44 -7.20 -0.76
CA GLU A 60 -37.68 -6.00 -1.14
C GLU A 60 -37.32 -5.12 0.05
N GLU A 61 -38.15 -5.09 1.10
CA GLU A 61 -37.89 -4.28 2.30
C GLU A 61 -36.62 -4.77 3.02
N ALA A 62 -36.42 -6.10 3.10
CA ALA A 62 -35.20 -6.67 3.65
C ALA A 62 -33.96 -6.33 2.81
N VAL A 63 -34.10 -6.23 1.48
CA VAL A 63 -33.03 -5.79 0.57
C VAL A 63 -32.71 -4.32 0.82
N TYR A 64 -33.74 -3.47 0.90
CA TYR A 64 -33.58 -2.04 1.17
C TYR A 64 -32.81 -1.79 2.47
N HIS A 65 -33.26 -2.39 3.58
CA HIS A 65 -32.56 -2.25 4.86
C HIS A 65 -31.13 -2.76 4.84
N LEU A 66 -30.86 -3.88 4.15
CA LEU A 66 -29.49 -4.38 3.99
C LEU A 66 -28.61 -3.35 3.26
N LEU A 67 -29.10 -2.81 2.14
CA LEU A 67 -28.34 -1.86 1.33
C LEU A 67 -28.09 -0.54 2.07
N VAL A 68 -29.09 -0.02 2.80
CA VAL A 68 -28.91 1.16 3.66
C VAL A 68 -27.83 0.91 4.71
N ARG A 69 -27.91 -0.21 5.43
CA ARG A 69 -26.91 -0.57 6.43
C ARG A 69 -25.51 -0.74 5.82
N ALA A 70 -25.41 -1.40 4.66
CA ALA A 70 -24.15 -1.59 3.97
C ALA A 70 -23.52 -0.25 3.54
N ARG A 71 -24.34 0.68 3.05
CA ARG A 71 -23.90 2.05 2.70
C ARG A 71 -23.38 2.80 3.92
N ASP A 72 -24.07 2.73 5.04
CA ASP A 72 -23.67 3.46 6.25
C ASP A 72 -22.35 2.91 6.82
N LEU A 73 -22.16 1.58 6.79
CA LEU A 73 -20.88 0.94 7.11
C LEU A 73 -19.76 1.37 6.16
N TYR A 74 -20.02 1.45 4.85
CA TYR A 74 -19.04 1.92 3.88
C TYR A 74 -18.60 3.36 4.16
N ARG A 75 -19.55 4.27 4.45
CA ARG A 75 -19.24 5.67 4.80
C ARG A 75 -18.40 5.77 6.07
N ASN A 76 -18.74 5.00 7.10
CA ASN A 76 -17.97 4.99 8.35
C ASN A 76 -16.54 4.47 8.12
N LYS A 77 -16.38 3.42 7.30
CA LYS A 77 -15.06 2.89 6.92
C LYS A 77 -14.22 3.91 6.14
N ILE A 78 -14.82 4.65 5.21
CA ILE A 78 -14.09 5.71 4.50
C ILE A 78 -13.63 6.81 5.46
N GLN A 79 -14.51 7.25 6.36
CA GLN A 79 -14.17 8.30 7.33
C GLN A 79 -13.04 7.89 8.26
N THR A 80 -13.03 6.63 8.72
CA THR A 80 -11.95 6.09 9.55
C THR A 80 -10.64 5.94 8.78
N SER A 81 -10.69 5.56 7.49
CA SER A 81 -9.50 5.57 6.62
C SER A 81 -8.94 6.98 6.47
N ALA A 82 -9.79 7.97 6.19
CA ALA A 82 -9.36 9.36 6.00
C ALA A 82 -8.65 9.92 7.24
N ALA A 83 -9.20 9.66 8.44
CA ALA A 83 -8.55 10.05 9.69
C ALA A 83 -7.20 9.36 9.89
N ALA A 84 -7.06 8.08 9.51
CA ALA A 84 -5.79 7.37 9.57
C ALA A 84 -4.77 7.93 8.56
N ASP A 85 -5.22 8.30 7.36
CA ASP A 85 -4.38 8.90 6.31
C ASP A 85 -3.88 10.30 6.74
N GLU A 86 -4.73 11.11 7.37
CA GLU A 86 -4.34 12.42 7.95
C GLU A 86 -3.26 12.26 9.03
N LEU A 87 -3.45 11.31 9.95
CA LEU A 87 -2.44 11.01 10.97
C LEU A 87 -1.12 10.54 10.33
N SER A 88 -1.19 9.70 9.29
CA SER A 88 0.00 9.26 8.55
C SER A 88 0.74 10.43 7.89
N SER A 89 0.02 11.44 7.38
CA SER A 89 0.62 12.66 6.82
C SER A 89 1.35 13.45 7.91
N LEU A 90 0.73 13.65 9.07
CA LEU A 90 1.36 14.35 10.20
C LEU A 90 2.62 13.62 10.71
N PHE A 91 2.58 12.29 10.79
CA PHE A 91 3.77 11.52 11.16
C PHE A 91 4.89 11.63 10.12
N ALA A 92 4.55 11.66 8.84
CA ALA A 92 5.54 11.90 7.79
C ALA A 92 6.17 13.31 7.92
N GLU A 93 5.38 14.33 8.22
CA GLU A 93 5.86 15.70 8.48
C GLU A 93 6.80 15.76 9.69
N CYS A 94 6.44 15.12 10.81
CA CYS A 94 7.31 15.03 11.99
C CYS A 94 8.62 14.32 11.65
N ALA A 95 8.58 13.20 10.93
CA ALA A 95 9.78 12.47 10.52
C ALA A 95 10.71 13.31 9.62
N ILE A 96 10.15 14.11 8.72
CA ILE A 96 10.92 15.04 7.88
C ILE A 96 11.57 16.14 8.73
N ALA A 97 10.81 16.73 9.67
CA ALA A 97 11.32 17.78 10.54
C ALA A 97 12.43 17.28 11.48
N GLU A 98 12.32 16.06 12.01
CA GLU A 98 13.36 15.43 12.83
C GLU A 98 14.62 15.07 12.03
N ALA A 99 14.45 14.73 10.75
CA ALA A 99 15.57 14.43 9.85
C ALA A 99 16.27 15.70 9.30
N MET A 100 15.70 16.89 9.51
CA MET A 100 16.38 18.15 9.16
C MET A 100 17.39 18.52 10.25
N PRO A 101 18.71 18.59 9.94
CA PRO A 101 19.70 19.00 10.91
C PRO A 101 19.45 20.46 11.34
N LEU A 102 19.26 20.66 12.65
CA LEU A 102 19.05 21.95 13.34
C LEU A 102 20.23 22.93 13.26
N ASN A 103 21.10 22.82 12.26
CA ASN A 103 22.27 23.70 12.10
C ASN A 103 22.02 24.78 11.05
N SER A 104 21.05 25.65 11.32
CA SER A 104 21.00 26.99 10.74
C SER A 104 21.21 28.00 11.86
N GLN A 105 22.38 27.95 12.50
CA GLN A 105 22.87 29.10 13.23
C GLN A 105 23.28 30.15 12.19
N PRO A 106 22.81 31.41 12.27
CA PRO A 106 23.47 32.51 11.59
C PRO A 106 24.80 32.71 12.32
N SER A 107 25.84 32.00 11.88
CA SER A 107 27.18 32.21 12.41
C SER A 107 27.76 33.42 11.69
N ASP A 108 27.74 34.56 12.38
CA ASP A 108 28.62 35.68 12.12
C ASP A 108 30.07 35.17 12.09
N GLN A 109 30.59 34.86 10.91
CA GLN A 109 32.00 34.56 10.71
C GLN A 109 32.56 35.51 9.66
N ILE A 110 32.87 36.70 10.17
CA ILE A 110 34.20 37.33 10.06
C ILE A 110 34.98 36.85 8.84
N THR A 111 35.00 37.73 7.84
CA THR A 111 36.12 38.05 6.97
C THR A 111 37.44 37.38 7.38
N ASP A 112 37.71 36.20 6.83
CA ASP A 112 39.08 35.84 6.49
C ASP A 112 39.04 35.22 5.10
N GLN A 113 39.05 36.12 4.11
CA GLN A 113 39.35 35.81 2.73
C GLN A 113 40.80 35.34 2.66
N GLN A 114 41.09 34.12 3.09
CA GLN A 114 42.16 33.37 2.47
C GLN A 114 41.62 32.94 1.11
N SER A 115 41.93 33.79 0.12
CA SER A 115 41.96 33.43 -1.28
C SER A 115 42.87 32.21 -1.45
N VAL A 116 42.30 31.03 -1.23
CA VAL A 116 42.88 29.78 -1.68
C VAL A 116 42.68 29.80 -3.18
N GLU A 117 43.70 30.28 -3.87
CA GLU A 117 43.90 30.09 -5.30
C GLU A 117 43.68 28.61 -5.57
N PHE A 118 42.52 28.30 -6.13
CA PHE A 118 42.12 26.96 -6.51
C PHE A 118 43.08 26.54 -7.60
N ASP A 119 44.11 25.76 -7.25
CA ASP A 119 45.04 25.19 -8.22
C ASP A 119 44.20 24.34 -9.19
N PRO A 120 44.00 24.81 -10.44
CA PRO A 120 43.07 24.22 -11.39
C PRO A 120 43.71 23.02 -12.09
N HIS A 121 44.63 22.32 -11.43
CA HIS A 121 45.10 21.02 -11.87
C HIS A 121 44.05 19.95 -11.57
N GLY A 122 42.93 20.04 -12.30
CA GLY A 122 42.40 18.99 -13.17
C GLY A 122 42.20 17.58 -12.64
N THR A 123 42.19 17.35 -11.33
CA THR A 123 42.08 16.01 -10.75
C THR A 123 40.65 15.64 -10.36
N SER A 124 39.72 16.60 -10.39
CA SER A 124 38.30 16.32 -10.19
C SER A 124 37.63 16.04 -11.53
N ILE A 125 37.03 14.86 -11.65
CA ILE A 125 36.21 14.43 -12.80
C ILE A 125 35.11 15.47 -13.13
N LEU A 126 34.62 16.19 -12.12
CA LEU A 126 33.63 17.25 -12.31
C LEU A 126 34.23 18.49 -12.98
N ALA A 127 35.49 18.83 -12.69
CA ALA A 127 36.22 19.88 -13.38
C ALA A 127 36.58 19.46 -14.83
N GLU A 128 37.02 18.22 -15.04
CA GLU A 128 37.30 17.68 -16.39
C GLU A 128 36.07 17.69 -17.31
N THR A 129 34.88 17.44 -16.74
CA THR A 129 33.62 17.45 -17.50
C THR A 129 32.99 18.84 -17.64
N GLY A 130 33.69 19.91 -17.25
CA GLY A 130 33.19 21.29 -17.33
C GLY A 130 32.05 21.59 -16.35
N ARG A 131 31.85 20.76 -15.32
CA ARG A 131 30.85 20.92 -14.26
C ARG A 131 31.48 21.42 -12.96
N GLU A 132 32.48 22.28 -13.08
CA GLU A 132 33.19 22.91 -11.97
C GLU A 132 32.23 23.68 -11.05
N GLN A 133 31.18 24.28 -11.62
CA GLN A 133 30.16 25.00 -10.87
C GLN A 133 29.50 24.14 -9.78
N VAL A 134 29.36 22.82 -9.99
CA VAL A 134 28.80 21.91 -8.98
C VAL A 134 29.75 21.74 -7.79
N VAL A 135 31.05 21.73 -8.05
CA VAL A 135 32.08 21.69 -6.99
C VAL A 135 32.08 23.00 -6.22
N LEU A 136 31.98 24.12 -6.94
CA LEU A 136 31.98 25.45 -6.34
C LEU A 136 30.73 25.69 -5.49
N ASP A 137 29.54 25.30 -5.96
CA ASP A 137 28.29 25.38 -5.20
C ASP A 137 28.36 24.50 -3.94
N ALA A 138 28.79 23.23 -4.07
CA ALA A 138 28.91 22.30 -2.95
C ALA A 138 30.01 22.66 -1.94
N PHE A 139 30.97 23.49 -2.34
CA PHE A 139 31.95 24.08 -1.44
C PHE A 139 31.40 25.35 -0.78
N SER A 140 30.72 26.19 -1.54
CA SER A 140 30.14 27.46 -1.07
C SER A 140 28.98 27.25 -0.11
N ASP A 141 28.20 26.18 -0.28
CA ASP A 141 27.13 25.78 0.63
C ASP A 141 27.63 25.05 1.89
N GLY A 142 28.94 24.76 1.98
CA GLY A 142 29.56 24.06 3.10
C GLY A 142 29.12 22.60 3.24
N SER A 143 28.48 22.00 2.24
CA SER A 143 28.06 20.60 2.25
C SER A 143 29.23 19.64 1.98
N SER A 144 30.29 20.12 1.33
CA SER A 144 31.47 19.36 0.94
C SER A 144 32.78 20.12 1.22
N PHE A 145 33.87 19.37 1.44
CA PHE A 145 35.23 19.91 1.52
C PHE A 145 36.13 19.19 0.52
N VAL A 146 37.16 19.89 0.06
CA VAL A 146 38.23 19.30 -0.73
C VAL A 146 39.31 18.79 0.22
N CYS A 147 39.59 17.49 0.16
CA CYS A 147 40.65 16.91 0.96
C CYS A 147 42.02 17.26 0.38
N LEU A 148 42.81 18.07 1.08
CA LEU A 148 44.15 18.46 0.64
C LEU A 148 45.16 17.29 0.53
N LYS A 149 44.86 16.14 1.13
CA LYS A 149 45.72 14.96 1.07
C LYS A 149 45.53 14.14 -0.22
N CYS A 150 44.30 13.97 -0.68
CA CYS A 150 43.98 13.14 -1.85
C CYS A 150 43.34 13.90 -3.02
N GLY A 151 43.11 15.22 -2.88
CA GLY A 151 42.43 16.05 -3.89
C GLY A 151 40.94 15.75 -4.06
N GLY A 152 40.37 14.84 -3.26
CA GLY A 152 38.98 14.39 -3.41
C GLY A 152 37.97 15.36 -2.81
N LEU A 153 36.84 15.56 -3.48
CA LEU A 153 35.68 16.24 -2.92
C LEU A 153 34.88 15.25 -2.05
N VAL A 154 34.70 15.59 -0.78
CA VAL A 154 34.06 14.71 0.21
C VAL A 154 33.02 15.52 0.96
N SER A 155 31.85 14.93 1.23
CA SER A 155 30.84 15.59 2.07
C SER A 155 31.44 15.94 3.44
N ASN A 156 31.13 17.14 3.94
CA ASN A 156 31.58 17.61 5.25
C ASN A 156 31.13 16.68 6.38
N GLN A 157 29.96 16.05 6.24
CA GLN A 157 29.45 15.08 7.21
C GLN A 157 30.35 13.86 7.38
N ARG A 158 31.14 13.52 6.34
CA ARG A 158 32.04 12.35 6.34
C ARG A 158 33.51 12.73 6.38
N LYS A 159 33.80 13.98 6.74
CA LYS A 159 35.15 14.52 6.74
C LYS A 159 36.06 13.75 7.68
N GLU A 160 35.60 13.51 8.90
CA GLU A 160 36.37 12.83 9.93
C GLU A 160 36.67 11.39 9.53
N GLU A 161 35.66 10.64 9.09
CA GLU A 161 35.78 9.25 8.63
C GLU A 161 36.68 9.15 7.40
N HIS A 162 36.56 10.10 6.48
CA HIS A 162 37.45 10.18 5.33
C HIS A 162 38.90 10.38 5.79
N THR A 163 39.18 11.38 6.62
CA THR A 163 40.55 11.63 7.11
C THR A 163 41.11 10.50 7.96
N ALA A 164 40.27 9.76 8.69
CA ALA A 164 40.69 8.70 9.59
C ALA A 164 40.89 7.35 8.90
N PHE A 165 40.05 7.00 7.91
CA PHE A 165 39.99 5.63 7.40
C PHE A 165 40.10 5.48 5.88
N TRP A 166 39.74 6.50 5.11
CA TRP A 166 39.57 6.37 3.65
C TRP A 166 40.61 7.16 2.84
N CYS A 167 41.11 8.27 3.39
CA CYS A 167 42.03 9.15 2.70
C CYS A 167 43.38 8.45 2.45
N GLY A 168 43.71 8.21 1.19
CA GLY A 168 44.96 7.55 0.78
C GLY A 168 44.90 6.00 0.72
N LYS A 169 43.71 5.40 0.73
CA LYS A 169 43.52 3.95 0.45
C LYS A 169 43.17 3.63 -1.01
N ILE A 170 43.48 4.52 -1.95
CA ILE A 170 43.23 4.35 -3.38
C ILE A 170 44.56 4.44 -4.11
#